data_AF-A0A3C1X853-F1
#
_entry.id   AF-A0A3C1X853-F1
#
_cell.length_a   1.000
_cell.length_b   1.000
_cell.length_c   1.000
_cell.angle_alpha   90.00
_cell.angle_beta   90.00
_cell.angle_gamma   90.00
#
_symmetry.space_group_name_H-M   'P 1'
#
loop_
_entity.id
_entity.type
_entity.pdbx_description
1 polymer ?
#
loop_
_entity_poly.entity_id
_entity_poly.type
_entity_poly.pdbx_seq_one_letter_code
_entity_poly.pdbx_strand_id
1 'polypeptide(L)'
;EATRPVADALREGQYNTAAAELKKLTERIRTAPGELRPADYFGLHFGMFVSGTVLENRKDPGLGDLGKLFIDAALTGEGVTAALQRQEGGERVEIPYEAFAAKLDVVAAGLADRAAVLMETLARMEVPLPSFNVSEYHDLDETSTNLTRVPRRLRFVADYETLGRFLAAEIGKKNESGGVLADGALKAGLTEELVRDLKISQLNSERLVAVLGEQLTGGALAVEAGRLKVADGRSWYAFFDDLIRREQLVSEDTDGWMIEKDLIKDLAGQGYLRVEVACINDQMYLGMARPDLFVRKADQPFWVGYWKAMLSILLMLLLIIVLGVTVSCVVKGPVALLFTLTFFLVGQFFHDFMIRKLAGVEKGAGTVESAILIAQHRNPEVGMDVSETAMNVVRVADQGLDGVLRVFSMIVPDFAVFGRASMYVENRFDVPFRDVLLPSVVVFFGFLIPCILIAGALLKFRELEAK
;
A
#
# COMPACT_ATOMS: atom_id res chain seq x y z
N GLU A 1 -19.47 0.62 17.07
CA GLU A 1 -19.38 1.90 17.82
C GLU A 1 -18.84 1.71 19.22
N ALA A 2 -19.37 0.77 20.01
CA ALA A 2 -18.92 0.55 21.39
C ALA A 2 -17.41 0.22 21.55
N THR A 3 -16.80 -0.43 20.56
CA THR A 3 -15.36 -0.76 20.53
C THR A 3 -14.49 0.32 19.88
N ARG A 4 -15.10 1.35 19.28
CA ARG A 4 -14.41 2.36 18.48
C ARG A 4 -13.41 3.19 19.29
N PRO A 5 -13.70 3.66 20.53
CA PRO A 5 -12.73 4.43 21.31
C PRO A 5 -11.42 3.67 21.57
N VAL A 6 -11.50 2.36 21.84
CA VAL A 6 -10.32 1.51 22.02
C VAL A 6 -9.53 1.39 20.71
N ALA A 7 -10.24 1.13 19.60
CA ALA A 7 -9.62 0.98 18.29
C ALA A 7 -8.96 2.29 17.81
N ASP A 8 -9.61 3.44 18.04
CA ASP A 8 -9.09 4.76 17.68
C ASP A 8 -7.85 5.08 18.53
N ALA A 9 -7.87 4.85 19.84
CA ALA A 9 -6.69 5.06 20.69
C ALA A 9 -5.51 4.13 20.33
N LEU A 10 -5.77 2.86 19.99
CA LEU A 10 -4.73 1.94 19.52
C LEU A 10 -4.18 2.36 18.15
N ARG A 11 -5.06 2.78 17.24
CA ARG A 11 -4.68 3.33 15.94
C ARG A 11 -3.84 4.58 16.13
N GLU A 12 -4.20 5.40 17.11
CA GLU A 12 -3.50 6.64 17.43
C GLU A 12 -2.13 6.40 18.08
N GLY A 13 -1.84 5.17 18.51
CA GLY A 13 -0.61 4.84 19.24
C GLY A 13 -0.64 5.33 20.69
N GLN A 14 -1.80 5.75 21.19
CA GLN A 14 -2.03 6.17 22.56
C GLN A 14 -2.34 4.97 23.46
N TYR A 15 -1.34 4.11 23.70
CA TYR A 15 -1.57 2.82 24.38
C TYR A 15 -2.09 2.95 25.82
N ASN A 16 -1.75 4.05 26.53
CA ASN A 16 -2.30 4.34 27.85
C ASN A 16 -3.80 4.69 27.79
N THR A 17 -4.19 5.52 26.83
CA THR A 17 -5.60 5.85 26.57
C THR A 17 -6.36 4.59 26.15
N ALA A 18 -5.79 3.80 25.25
CA ALA A 18 -6.36 2.54 24.80
C ALA A 18 -6.57 1.55 25.95
N ALA A 19 -5.61 1.42 26.87
CA ALA A 19 -5.74 0.61 28.06
C ALA A 19 -6.87 1.09 28.98
N ALA A 20 -7.02 2.41 29.16
CA ALA A 20 -8.10 2.98 29.96
C ALA A 20 -9.48 2.76 29.32
N GLU A 21 -9.60 2.98 28.01
CA GLU A 21 -10.84 2.72 27.27
C GLU A 21 -11.18 1.22 27.24
N LEU A 22 -10.17 0.35 27.16
CA LEU A 22 -10.37 -1.10 27.21
C LEU A 22 -10.94 -1.51 28.57
N LYS A 23 -10.45 -0.95 29.68
CA LYS A 23 -11.02 -1.20 31.02
C LYS A 23 -12.49 -0.76 31.11
N LYS A 24 -12.85 0.40 30.55
CA LYS A 24 -14.25 0.84 30.50
C LYS A 24 -15.11 -0.15 29.71
N LEU A 25 -14.61 -0.64 28.59
CA LEU A 25 -15.31 -1.65 27.79
C LEU A 25 -15.46 -2.98 28.56
N THR A 26 -14.42 -3.43 29.26
CA THR A 26 -14.46 -4.61 30.11
C THR A 26 -15.55 -4.51 31.17
N GLU A 27 -15.65 -3.37 31.86
CA GLU A 27 -16.67 -3.15 32.87
C GLU A 27 -18.10 -3.19 32.29
N ARG A 28 -18.28 -2.67 31.07
CA ARG A 28 -19.55 -2.77 30.35
C ARG A 28 -19.91 -4.21 29.99
N ILE A 29 -18.93 -5.03 29.59
CA ILE A 29 -19.16 -6.47 29.34
C ILE A 29 -19.65 -7.18 30.60
N ARG A 30 -19.15 -6.80 31.79
CA ARG A 30 -19.58 -7.39 33.07
C ARG A 30 -20.99 -6.97 33.47
N THR A 31 -21.29 -5.68 33.35
CA THR A 31 -22.49 -5.07 33.92
C THR A 31 -23.68 -5.08 32.97
N ALA A 32 -23.44 -4.94 31.67
CA ALA A 32 -24.48 -4.84 30.65
C ALA A 32 -24.05 -5.49 29.32
N PRO A 33 -23.78 -6.81 29.28
CA PRO A 33 -23.31 -7.49 28.07
C PRO A 33 -24.27 -7.38 26.89
N GLY A 34 -25.57 -7.23 27.15
CA GLY A 34 -26.60 -7.05 26.11
C GLY A 34 -26.54 -5.72 25.35
N GLU A 35 -25.77 -4.73 25.81
CA GLU A 35 -25.54 -3.49 25.05
C GLU A 35 -24.61 -3.68 23.84
N LEU A 36 -23.78 -4.72 23.88
CA LEU A 36 -22.84 -5.04 22.82
C LEU A 36 -23.50 -6.02 21.85
N ARG A 37 -23.41 -5.73 20.55
CA ARG A 37 -23.96 -6.63 19.54
C ARG A 37 -23.02 -7.82 19.36
N PRO A 38 -23.50 -8.99 18.91
CA PRO A 38 -22.64 -10.13 18.60
C PRO A 38 -21.49 -9.78 17.64
N ALA A 39 -21.73 -8.88 16.68
CA ALA A 39 -20.70 -8.36 15.78
C ALA A 39 -19.59 -7.56 16.49
N ASP A 40 -19.90 -6.87 17.59
CA ASP A 40 -18.92 -6.11 18.36
C ASP A 40 -17.99 -7.08 19.14
N TYR A 41 -18.54 -8.18 19.68
CA TYR A 41 -17.74 -9.27 20.28
C TYR A 41 -16.84 -9.96 19.23
N PHE A 42 -17.39 -10.26 18.05
CA PHE A 42 -16.65 -10.83 16.92
C PHE A 42 -15.48 -9.95 16.51
N GLY A 43 -15.75 -8.67 16.27
CA GLY A 43 -14.71 -7.71 15.92
C GLY A 43 -13.62 -7.60 16.99
N LEU A 44 -14.01 -7.63 18.27
CA LEU A 44 -13.07 -7.52 19.39
C LEU A 44 -12.14 -8.74 19.46
N HIS A 45 -12.66 -9.97 19.50
CA HIS A 45 -11.80 -11.16 19.62
C HIS A 45 -10.95 -11.37 18.37
N PHE A 46 -11.51 -11.16 17.17
CA PHE A 46 -10.75 -11.30 15.93
C PHE A 46 -9.66 -10.24 15.81
N GLY A 47 -9.96 -8.98 16.16
CA GLY A 47 -8.97 -7.91 16.23
C GLY A 47 -7.84 -8.21 17.21
N MET A 48 -8.15 -8.77 18.37
CA MET A 48 -7.17 -9.21 19.35
C MET A 48 -6.29 -10.35 18.81
N PHE A 49 -6.87 -11.33 18.11
CA PHE A 49 -6.14 -12.45 17.52
C PHE A 49 -5.10 -11.97 16.50
N VAL A 50 -5.54 -11.11 15.57
CA VAL A 50 -4.67 -10.55 14.52
C VAL A 50 -3.58 -9.70 15.16
N SER A 51 -3.92 -8.81 16.09
CA SER A 51 -2.96 -7.93 16.77
C SER A 51 -1.94 -8.73 17.57
N GLY A 52 -2.38 -9.73 18.34
CA GLY A 52 -1.50 -10.59 19.12
C GLY A 52 -0.56 -11.40 18.24
N THR A 53 -1.05 -11.95 17.12
CA THR A 53 -0.21 -12.67 16.14
C THR A 53 0.84 -11.76 15.52
N VAL A 54 0.47 -10.52 15.17
CA VAL A 54 1.41 -9.53 14.63
C VAL A 54 2.48 -9.16 15.67
N LEU A 55 2.08 -8.92 16.92
CA LEU A 55 3.01 -8.60 18.01
C LEU A 55 3.98 -9.76 18.29
N GLU A 56 3.49 -11.00 18.34
CA GLU A 56 4.32 -12.19 18.56
C GLU A 56 5.32 -12.39 17.40
N ASN A 57 4.88 -12.17 16.17
CA ASN A 57 5.73 -12.30 14.98
C ASN A 57 6.85 -11.25 14.90
N ARG A 58 6.75 -10.12 15.61
CA ARG A 58 7.83 -9.13 15.67
C ARG A 58 9.04 -9.64 16.44
N LYS A 59 8.88 -10.63 17.32
CA LYS A 59 9.95 -11.20 18.17
C LYS A 59 10.75 -10.14 18.92
N ASP A 60 10.08 -9.07 19.34
CA ASP A 60 10.70 -7.97 20.07
C ASP A 60 10.78 -8.34 21.56
N PRO A 61 11.99 -8.47 22.15
CA PRO A 61 12.13 -8.84 23.56
C PRO A 61 11.51 -7.82 24.52
N GLY A 62 11.39 -6.54 24.11
CA GLY A 62 10.77 -5.50 24.92
C GLY A 62 9.25 -5.63 25.05
N LEU A 63 8.59 -6.30 24.10
CA LEU A 63 7.15 -6.55 24.14
C LEU A 63 6.80 -7.76 25.03
N GLY A 64 7.78 -8.59 25.36
CA GLY A 64 7.61 -9.75 26.24
C GLY A 64 6.49 -10.69 25.75
N ASP A 65 5.55 -10.99 26.64
CA ASP A 65 4.40 -11.87 26.41
C ASP A 65 3.13 -11.13 25.93
N LEU A 66 3.22 -9.83 25.59
CA LEU A 66 2.05 -9.04 25.21
C LEU A 66 1.27 -9.65 24.04
N GLY A 67 1.97 -10.19 23.03
CA GLY A 67 1.33 -10.88 21.90
C GLY A 67 0.49 -12.07 22.36
N LYS A 68 1.00 -12.87 23.30
CA LYS A 68 0.29 -14.00 23.91
C LYS A 68 -0.92 -13.57 24.72
N LEU A 69 -0.83 -12.46 25.46
CA LEU A 69 -1.98 -11.93 26.22
C LEU A 69 -3.15 -11.59 25.29
N PHE A 70 -2.86 -10.98 24.13
CA PHE A 70 -3.85 -10.69 23.09
C PHE A 70 -4.45 -11.97 22.49
N ILE A 71 -3.62 -12.97 22.17
CA ILE A 71 -4.08 -14.27 21.63
C ILE A 71 -4.97 -15.01 22.65
N ASP A 72 -4.57 -15.06 23.91
CA ASP A 72 -5.33 -15.69 24.99
C ASP A 72 -6.71 -15.05 25.18
N ALA A 73 -6.77 -13.71 25.15
CA ALA A 73 -8.03 -12.98 25.18
C ALA A 73 -8.89 -13.29 23.95
N ALA A 74 -8.28 -13.37 22.77
CA ALA A 74 -8.97 -13.69 21.54
C ALA A 74 -9.60 -15.09 21.52
N LEU A 75 -8.87 -16.11 22.00
CA LEU A 75 -9.39 -17.47 22.11
C LEU A 75 -10.56 -17.57 23.09
N THR A 76 -10.51 -16.79 24.18
CA THR A 76 -11.63 -16.70 25.12
C THR A 76 -12.84 -15.98 24.50
N GLY A 77 -12.61 -14.93 23.71
CA GLY A 77 -13.65 -14.21 22.98
C GLY A 77 -14.28 -15.00 21.84
N GLU A 78 -13.53 -15.91 21.19
CA GLU A 78 -14.10 -16.87 20.23
C GLU A 78 -15.11 -17.80 20.91
N GLY A 79 -14.86 -18.19 22.16
CA GLY A 79 -15.83 -18.93 22.98
C GLY A 79 -17.13 -18.15 23.21
N VAL A 80 -17.04 -16.83 23.44
CA VAL A 80 -18.20 -15.94 23.60
C VAL A 80 -19.01 -15.86 22.29
N THR A 81 -18.35 -15.67 21.14
CA THR A 81 -19.05 -15.57 19.86
C THR A 81 -19.66 -16.89 19.40
N ALA A 82 -18.98 -18.01 19.63
CA ALA A 82 -19.53 -19.33 19.35
C ALA A 82 -20.76 -19.63 20.24
N ALA A 83 -20.74 -19.24 21.52
CA ALA A 83 -21.88 -19.40 22.41
C ALA A 83 -23.07 -18.52 21.98
N LEU A 84 -22.82 -17.27 21.57
CA LEU A 84 -23.84 -16.36 21.02
C LEU A 84 -24.50 -16.93 19.76
N GLN A 85 -23.72 -17.46 18.82
CA GLN A 85 -24.25 -18.07 17.59
C GLN A 85 -25.14 -19.29 17.88
N ARG A 86 -24.74 -20.15 18.82
CA ARG A 86 -25.56 -21.29 19.25
C ARG A 86 -26.86 -20.83 19.91
N GLN A 87 -26.80 -19.75 20.69
CA GLN A 87 -27.98 -19.17 21.33
C GLN A 87 -28.96 -18.56 20.31
N GLU A 88 -28.47 -17.91 19.26
CA GLU A 88 -29.29 -17.47 18.11
C GLU A 88 -29.92 -18.67 17.38
N GLY A 89 -29.23 -19.81 17.34
CA GLY A 89 -29.75 -21.09 16.84
C GLY A 89 -30.78 -21.78 17.75
N GLY A 90 -31.14 -21.17 18.89
CA GLY A 90 -32.16 -21.67 19.82
C GLY A 90 -31.63 -22.57 20.94
N GLU A 91 -30.32 -22.75 21.05
CA GLU A 91 -29.68 -23.53 22.12
C GLU A 91 -29.54 -22.70 23.40
N ARG A 92 -29.79 -23.30 24.58
CA ARG A 92 -29.53 -22.62 25.86
C ARG A 92 -28.10 -22.89 26.30
N VAL A 93 -27.19 -21.98 25.98
CA VAL A 93 -25.76 -22.04 26.31
C VAL A 93 -25.39 -20.87 27.22
N GLU A 94 -24.59 -21.13 28.26
CA GLU A 94 -24.03 -20.09 29.12
C GLU A 94 -22.89 -19.36 28.39
N ILE A 95 -22.96 -18.03 28.34
CA ILE A 95 -21.95 -17.22 27.64
C ILE A 95 -20.87 -16.79 28.63
N PRO A 96 -19.58 -17.06 28.37
CA PRO A 96 -18.49 -16.80 29.31
C PRO A 96 -18.04 -15.31 29.31
N TYR A 97 -18.95 -14.38 29.58
CA TYR A 97 -18.66 -12.94 29.58
C TYR A 97 -17.59 -12.54 30.60
N GLU A 98 -17.65 -13.07 31.83
CA GLU A 98 -16.68 -12.74 32.88
C GLU A 98 -15.28 -13.25 32.55
N ALA A 99 -15.17 -14.47 32.01
CA ALA A 99 -13.89 -15.03 31.62
C ALA A 99 -13.23 -14.19 30.52
N PHE A 100 -14.03 -13.72 29.55
CA PHE A 100 -13.54 -12.83 28.50
C PHE A 100 -13.16 -11.46 29.06
N ALA A 101 -13.99 -10.87 29.92
CA ALA A 101 -13.72 -9.60 30.58
C ALA A 101 -12.41 -9.64 31.39
N ALA A 102 -12.21 -10.68 32.20
CA ALA A 102 -10.97 -10.86 32.96
C ALA A 102 -9.72 -10.91 32.07
N LYS A 103 -9.80 -11.57 30.90
CA LYS A 103 -8.68 -11.58 29.94
C LYS A 103 -8.42 -10.21 29.31
N LEU A 104 -9.48 -9.44 29.03
CA LEU A 104 -9.33 -8.07 28.52
C LEU A 104 -8.67 -7.13 29.55
N ASP A 105 -8.92 -7.32 30.85
CA ASP A 105 -8.22 -6.56 31.90
C ASP A 105 -6.73 -6.86 31.94
N VAL A 106 -6.34 -8.12 31.73
CA VAL A 106 -4.92 -8.50 31.62
C VAL A 106 -4.28 -7.84 30.38
N VAL A 107 -4.99 -7.80 29.26
CA VAL A 107 -4.53 -7.08 28.05
C VAL A 107 -4.38 -5.59 28.33
N ALA A 108 -5.34 -4.96 28.99
CA ALA A 108 -5.29 -3.54 29.34
C ALA A 108 -4.10 -3.21 30.26
N ALA A 109 -3.85 -4.04 31.28
CA ALA A 109 -2.68 -3.90 32.14
C ALA A 109 -1.37 -4.07 31.34
N GLY A 110 -1.29 -5.11 30.51
CA GLY A 110 -0.13 -5.36 29.65
C GLY A 110 0.17 -4.22 28.67
N LEU A 111 -0.87 -3.60 28.11
CA LEU A 111 -0.75 -2.41 27.25
C LEU A 111 -0.22 -1.19 28.01
N ALA A 112 -0.71 -0.93 29.22
CA ALA A 112 -0.26 0.18 30.04
C ALA A 112 1.21 -0.01 30.48
N ASP A 113 1.56 -1.20 30.96
CA ASP A 113 2.92 -1.53 31.43
C ASP A 113 3.97 -1.41 30.32
N ARG A 114 3.59 -1.76 29.09
CA ARG A 114 4.48 -1.75 27.91
C ARG A 114 4.23 -0.56 26.99
N ALA A 115 3.45 0.43 27.41
CA ALA A 115 3.08 1.57 26.57
C ALA A 115 4.31 2.28 26.01
N ALA A 116 5.32 2.54 26.85
CA ALA A 116 6.56 3.19 26.43
C ALA A 116 7.30 2.38 25.34
N VAL A 117 7.44 1.06 25.55
CA VAL A 117 8.10 0.17 24.57
C VAL A 117 7.30 0.10 23.27
N LEU A 118 5.97 -0.02 23.36
CA LEU A 118 5.09 -0.01 22.20
C LEU A 118 5.20 1.30 21.42
N MET A 119 5.29 2.45 22.09
CA MET A 119 5.45 3.75 21.43
C MET A 119 6.79 3.89 20.73
N GLU A 120 7.86 3.34 21.32
CA GLU A 120 9.21 3.39 20.75
C GLU A 120 9.40 2.40 19.59
N THR A 121 8.82 1.20 19.70
CA THR A 121 8.98 0.12 18.72
C THR A 121 7.98 0.21 17.56
N LEU A 122 6.79 0.73 17.82
CA LEU A 122 5.76 1.01 16.82
C LEU A 122 5.79 2.51 16.50
N ALA A 123 6.86 2.90 15.81
CA ALA A 123 7.06 4.25 15.34
C ALA A 123 5.84 4.73 14.52
N ARG A 124 5.11 5.68 15.09
CA ARG A 124 4.07 6.43 14.41
C ARG A 124 4.53 7.88 14.39
N MET A 125 4.86 8.36 13.20
CA MET A 125 5.10 9.78 12.95
C MET A 125 3.89 10.28 12.18
N GLU A 126 3.09 11.11 12.82
CA GLU A 126 1.99 11.77 12.13
C GLU A 126 2.53 13.02 11.45
N VAL A 127 2.23 13.14 10.16
CA VAL A 127 2.47 14.40 9.44
C VAL A 127 1.12 14.94 9.04
N PRO A 128 0.64 16.02 9.69
CA PRO A 128 -0.64 16.61 9.34
C PRO A 128 -0.54 17.15 7.92
N LEU A 129 -1.41 16.65 7.04
CA LEU A 129 -1.56 17.19 5.70
C LEU A 129 -2.56 18.35 5.73
N PRO A 130 -2.36 19.39 4.91
CA PRO A 130 -3.35 20.46 4.78
C PRO A 130 -4.69 19.88 4.35
N SER A 131 -5.77 20.34 4.99
CA SER A 131 -7.13 19.96 4.61
C SER A 131 -7.41 20.36 3.17
N PHE A 132 -8.03 19.47 2.41
CA PHE A 132 -8.48 19.74 1.05
C PHE A 132 -9.94 19.32 0.89
N ASN A 133 -10.68 20.04 0.06
CA ASN A 133 -12.06 19.70 -0.26
C ASN A 133 -12.05 18.70 -1.42
N VAL A 134 -12.82 17.63 -1.30
CA VAL A 134 -13.06 16.69 -2.39
C VAL A 134 -14.43 17.03 -2.98
N SER A 135 -14.45 17.68 -4.15
CA SER A 135 -15.64 17.72 -5.00
C SER A 135 -15.53 16.64 -6.06
N GLU A 136 -16.66 16.26 -6.67
CA GLU A 136 -16.69 15.29 -7.77
C GLU A 136 -15.63 15.61 -8.83
N TYR A 137 -14.89 14.57 -9.22
CA TYR A 137 -13.78 14.59 -10.17
C TYR A 137 -14.22 14.91 -11.62
N HIS A 138 -15.46 15.34 -11.83
CA HIS A 138 -16.10 15.42 -13.16
C HIS A 138 -16.01 16.78 -13.85
N ASP A 139 -15.56 17.84 -13.18
CA ASP A 139 -15.34 19.13 -13.83
C ASP A 139 -13.88 19.27 -14.27
N LEU A 140 -13.64 18.90 -15.53
CA LEU A 140 -12.38 19.05 -16.29
C LEU A 140 -12.01 20.52 -16.58
N ASP A 141 -12.46 21.45 -15.74
CA ASP A 141 -12.20 22.87 -15.89
C ASP A 141 -10.94 23.27 -15.10
N GLU A 142 -10.15 24.18 -15.67
CA GLU A 142 -8.88 24.68 -15.10
C GLU A 142 -9.05 25.39 -13.74
N THR A 143 -10.30 25.60 -13.32
CA THR A 143 -10.73 26.25 -12.08
C THR A 143 -11.07 25.28 -10.95
N SER A 144 -10.92 23.96 -11.15
CA SER A 144 -11.10 22.95 -10.09
C SER A 144 -10.13 23.22 -8.92
N THR A 145 -10.68 23.91 -7.93
CA THR A 145 -10.02 24.51 -6.76
C THR A 145 -9.54 23.48 -5.73
N ASN A 146 -9.60 22.19 -6.07
CA ASN A 146 -9.53 21.07 -5.13
C ASN A 146 -8.28 20.20 -5.30
N LEU A 147 -7.38 20.52 -6.23
CA LEU A 147 -6.14 19.77 -6.41
C LEU A 147 -5.03 20.28 -5.47
N THR A 148 -4.99 19.74 -4.25
CA THR A 148 -3.93 20.06 -3.28
C THR A 148 -2.67 19.26 -3.58
N ARG A 149 -1.59 19.96 -3.97
CA ARG A 149 -0.28 19.36 -4.19
C ARG A 149 0.55 19.39 -2.90
N VAL A 150 0.87 18.22 -2.38
CA VAL A 150 1.75 18.07 -1.21
C VAL A 150 3.19 17.85 -1.68
N PRO A 151 4.16 18.67 -1.25
CA PRO A 151 5.56 18.48 -1.61
C PRO A 151 6.13 17.19 -0.99
N ARG A 152 7.12 16.60 -1.67
CA ARG A 152 7.81 15.38 -1.18
C ARG A 152 8.45 15.56 0.20
N ARG A 153 9.02 16.74 0.44
CA ARG A 153 9.59 17.12 1.74
C ARG A 153 8.55 17.97 2.45
N LEU A 154 8.09 17.50 3.59
CA LEU A 154 7.11 18.17 4.41
C LEU A 154 7.80 18.85 5.57
N ARG A 155 7.41 20.09 5.83
CA ARG A 155 7.79 20.84 7.01
C ARG A 155 6.51 21.12 7.80
N PHE A 156 6.46 20.66 9.04
CA PHE A 156 5.27 20.75 9.88
C PHE A 156 5.64 21.05 11.32
N VAL A 157 4.70 21.68 12.03
CA VAL A 157 4.80 21.87 13.48
C VAL A 157 4.44 20.55 14.13
N ALA A 158 5.38 19.98 14.87
CA ALA A 158 5.12 18.75 15.61
C ALA A 158 4.19 19.04 16.79
N ASP A 159 3.19 18.19 16.96
CA ASP A 159 2.44 18.14 18.21
C ASP A 159 3.33 17.56 19.33
N TYR A 160 2.87 17.63 20.58
CA TYR A 160 3.66 17.20 21.73
C TYR A 160 4.09 15.73 21.63
N GLU A 161 3.22 14.86 21.13
CA GLU A 161 3.53 13.44 20.99
C GLU A 161 4.55 13.19 19.87
N THR A 162 4.36 13.77 18.68
CA THR A 162 5.32 13.62 17.58
C THR A 162 6.67 14.21 17.94
N LEU A 163 6.69 15.33 18.66
CA LEU A 163 7.93 15.93 19.16
C LEU A 163 8.66 15.00 20.13
N GLY A 164 7.95 14.46 21.13
CA GLY A 164 8.54 13.53 22.10
C GLY A 164 9.12 12.28 21.43
N ARG A 165 8.38 11.69 20.48
CA ARG A 165 8.83 10.53 19.68
C ARG A 165 10.04 10.87 18.82
N PHE A 166 10.00 12.02 18.14
CA PHE A 166 11.09 12.48 17.29
C PHE A 166 12.37 12.69 18.09
N LEU A 167 12.30 13.42 19.21
CA LEU A 167 13.47 13.68 20.06
C LEU A 167 14.01 12.38 20.66
N ALA A 168 13.14 11.50 21.15
CA ALA A 168 13.54 10.20 21.70
C ALA A 168 14.29 9.34 20.68
N ALA A 169 13.77 9.22 19.46
CA ALA A 169 14.37 8.40 18.41
C ALA A 169 15.73 8.97 17.96
N GLU A 170 15.79 10.27 17.68
CA GLU A 170 16.99 10.89 17.12
C GLU A 170 18.10 11.04 18.17
N ILE A 171 17.78 11.47 19.40
CA ILE A 171 18.75 11.55 20.50
C ILE A 171 19.17 10.16 20.95
N GLY A 172 18.24 9.20 21.04
CA GLY A 172 18.56 7.80 21.35
C GLY A 172 19.59 7.23 20.37
N LYS A 173 19.33 7.36 19.06
CA LYS A 173 20.24 6.92 18.00
C LYS A 173 21.60 7.61 18.05
N LYS A 174 21.62 8.93 18.25
CA LYS A 174 22.88 9.71 18.32
C LYS A 174 23.67 9.39 19.58
N ASN A 175 22.99 9.08 20.68
CA ASN A 175 23.61 8.66 21.93
C ASN A 175 24.22 7.26 21.82
N GLU A 176 23.53 6.33 21.17
CA GLU A 176 24.07 4.99 20.88
C GLU A 176 25.34 5.05 20.01
N SER A 177 25.37 5.98 19.04
CA SER A 177 26.55 6.23 18.21
C SER A 177 27.65 7.05 18.89
N GLY A 178 27.49 7.43 20.17
CA GLY A 178 28.46 8.24 20.92
C GLY A 178 28.57 9.69 20.44
N GLY A 179 27.57 10.20 19.71
CA GLY A 179 27.58 11.52 19.09
C GLY A 179 27.01 12.65 19.96
N VAL A 180 26.67 12.37 21.22
CA VAL A 180 26.04 13.33 22.15
C VAL A 180 27.02 13.85 23.20
N LEU A 181 27.92 13.00 23.68
CA LEU A 181 28.89 13.32 24.71
C LEU A 181 30.31 13.44 24.14
N ALA A 182 31.10 14.35 24.73
CA ALA A 182 32.55 14.41 24.59
C ALA A 182 33.15 14.65 25.99
N ASP A 183 34.12 13.82 26.39
CA ASP A 183 34.81 13.94 27.68
C ASP A 183 33.88 13.99 28.92
N GLY A 184 32.74 13.28 28.87
CA GLY A 184 31.77 13.20 29.97
C GLY A 184 30.83 14.41 30.09
N ALA A 185 30.93 15.39 29.19
CA ALA A 185 30.01 16.51 29.06
C ALA A 185 29.31 16.49 27.69
N LEU A 186 28.28 17.31 27.52
CA LEU A 186 27.66 17.51 26.21
C LEU A 186 28.69 18.07 25.23
N LYS A 187 28.71 17.51 24.02
CA LYS A 187 29.66 17.91 22.98
C LYS A 187 29.49 19.38 22.60
N ALA A 188 30.58 20.14 22.55
CA ALA A 188 30.53 21.59 22.30
C ALA A 188 29.90 21.99 20.95
N GLY A 189 29.97 21.12 19.93
CA GLY A 189 29.33 21.34 18.61
C GLY A 189 28.01 20.57 18.43
N LEU A 190 27.37 20.14 19.52
CA LEU A 190 26.15 19.34 19.44
C LEU A 190 25.01 20.13 18.80
N THR A 191 24.91 21.42 19.08
CA THR A 191 23.88 22.31 18.55
C THR A 191 23.91 22.35 17.02
N GLU A 192 25.06 22.61 16.42
CA GLU A 192 25.22 22.70 14.96
C GLU A 192 25.00 21.35 14.28
N GLU A 193 25.42 20.26 14.93
CA GLU A 193 25.16 18.91 14.44
C GLU A 193 23.66 18.58 14.43
N LEU A 194 22.93 18.93 15.48
CA LEU A 194 21.49 18.71 15.55
C LEU A 194 20.75 19.56 14.50
N VAL A 195 21.15 20.81 14.27
CA VAL A 195 20.57 21.64 13.20
C VAL A 195 20.80 21.02 11.82
N ARG A 196 22.03 20.54 11.56
CA ARG A 196 22.36 19.93 10.27
C ARG A 196 21.66 18.60 10.04
N ASP A 197 21.65 17.74 11.05
CA ASP A 197 21.22 16.34 10.92
C ASP A 197 19.70 16.22 11.08
N LEU A 198 19.10 16.98 12.01
CA LEU A 198 17.67 16.94 12.33
C LEU A 198 16.85 18.03 11.65
N LYS A 199 17.51 19.02 11.03
CA LYS A 199 16.87 20.15 10.33
C LYS A 199 15.89 20.96 11.18
N ILE A 200 16.13 21.00 12.50
CA ILE A 200 15.42 21.86 13.44
C ILE A 200 16.04 23.27 13.44
N SER A 201 15.30 24.28 13.92
CA SER A 201 15.84 25.63 14.02
C SER A 201 16.97 25.73 15.06
N GLN A 202 17.86 26.70 14.86
CA GLN A 202 18.99 26.95 15.76
C GLN A 202 18.54 27.15 17.21
N LEU A 203 17.51 27.98 17.42
CA LEU A 203 16.95 28.28 18.74
C LEU A 203 16.41 27.01 19.43
N ASN A 204 15.69 26.16 18.71
CA ASN A 204 15.17 24.91 19.25
C ASN A 204 16.29 23.91 19.58
N SER A 205 17.37 23.90 18.78
CA SER A 205 18.56 23.10 19.05
C SER A 205 19.28 23.58 20.32
N GLU A 206 19.48 24.89 20.48
CA GLU A 206 20.07 25.49 21.67
C GLU A 206 19.25 25.20 22.92
N ARG A 207 17.92 25.32 22.83
CA ARG A 207 17.00 24.98 23.92
C ARG A 207 17.11 23.51 24.31
N LEU A 208 17.15 22.60 23.34
CA LEU A 208 17.29 21.17 23.60
C LEU A 208 18.61 20.86 24.30
N VAL A 209 19.73 21.40 23.82
CA VAL A 209 21.05 21.19 24.42
C VAL A 209 21.11 21.78 25.84
N ALA A 210 20.54 22.97 26.05
CA ALA A 210 20.43 23.59 27.37
C ALA A 210 19.66 22.71 28.35
N VAL A 211 18.46 22.25 27.96
CA VAL A 211 17.63 21.36 28.81
C VAL A 211 18.36 20.04 29.08
N LEU A 212 19.02 19.42 28.10
CA LEU A 212 19.83 18.22 28.35
C LEU A 212 20.96 18.49 29.35
N GLY A 213 21.59 19.66 29.30
CA GLY A 213 22.64 20.07 30.24
C GLY A 213 22.11 20.31 31.65
N GLU A 214 20.93 20.93 31.77
CA GLU A 214 20.22 21.10 33.04
C GLU A 214 19.84 19.75 33.66
N GLN A 215 19.32 18.82 32.85
CA GLN A 215 18.94 17.48 33.33
C GLN A 215 20.15 16.62 33.70
N LEU A 216 21.29 16.81 33.02
CA LEU A 216 22.57 16.18 33.38
C LEU A 216 23.11 16.73 34.70
N THR A 217 23.05 18.04 34.90
CA THR A 217 23.51 18.70 36.14
C THR A 217 22.58 18.40 37.32
N GLY A 218 21.27 18.32 37.05
CA GLY A 218 20.23 17.99 38.02
C GLY A 218 20.15 16.49 38.37
N GLY A 219 20.95 15.64 37.72
CA GLY A 219 21.03 14.20 38.00
C GLY A 219 19.89 13.35 37.42
N ALA A 220 18.99 13.94 36.63
CA ALA A 220 17.95 13.19 35.90
C ALA A 220 18.54 12.42 34.70
N LEU A 221 19.65 12.91 34.14
CA LEU A 221 20.49 12.17 33.20
C LEU A 221 21.82 11.82 33.87
N ALA A 222 22.31 10.61 33.63
CA ALA A 222 23.60 10.13 34.08
C ALA A 222 24.48 9.71 32.89
N VAL A 223 25.79 9.86 33.03
CA VAL A 223 26.75 9.32 32.06
C VAL A 223 27.14 7.90 32.48
N GLU A 224 26.74 6.92 31.70
CA GLU A 224 27.09 5.51 31.89
C GLU A 224 27.82 5.00 30.64
N ALA A 225 29.05 4.51 30.80
CA ALA A 225 29.87 3.98 29.70
C ALA A 225 30.03 4.94 28.48
N GLY A 226 30.15 6.25 28.73
CA GLY A 226 30.31 7.25 27.68
C GLY A 226 29.01 7.59 26.92
N ARG A 227 27.85 7.16 27.44
CA ARG A 227 26.52 7.44 26.90
C ARG A 227 25.64 8.08 27.96
N LEU A 228 24.67 8.88 27.52
CA LEU A 228 23.61 9.36 28.40
C LEU A 228 22.62 8.24 28.69
N LYS A 229 22.17 8.16 29.94
CA LYS A 229 21.08 7.30 30.36
C LYS A 229 20.18 8.08 31.30
N VAL A 230 18.88 7.87 31.19
CA VAL A 230 17.91 8.44 32.13
C VAL A 230 18.12 7.75 33.48
N ALA A 231 18.41 8.53 34.52
CA ALA A 231 18.80 8.04 35.85
C ALA A 231 17.72 7.15 36.48
N ASP A 232 16.44 7.47 36.23
CA ASP A 232 15.29 6.70 36.70
C ASP A 232 15.09 5.35 35.96
N GLY A 233 15.93 5.02 34.97
CA GLY A 233 15.78 3.84 34.12
C GLY A 233 14.59 3.90 33.15
N ARG A 234 13.90 5.05 33.09
CA ARG A 234 12.81 5.31 32.13
C ARG A 234 13.35 5.38 30.69
N SER A 235 12.46 5.12 29.74
CA SER A 235 12.79 5.21 28.31
C SER A 235 12.99 6.66 27.87
N TRP A 236 13.67 6.88 26.74
CA TRP A 236 13.91 8.22 26.21
C TRP A 236 12.60 8.95 25.89
N TYR A 237 11.59 8.23 25.40
CA TYR A 237 10.28 8.83 25.14
C TYR A 237 9.61 9.33 26.43
N ALA A 238 9.55 8.50 27.48
CA ALA A 238 8.93 8.90 28.75
C ALA A 238 9.66 10.08 29.40
N PHE A 239 10.97 10.18 29.19
CA PHE A 239 11.75 11.33 29.60
C PHE A 239 11.37 12.60 28.83
N PHE A 240 11.35 12.56 27.48
CA PHE A 240 10.99 13.73 26.68
C PHE A 240 9.52 14.14 26.82
N ASP A 241 8.58 13.19 26.94
CA ASP A 241 7.16 13.50 27.20
C ASP A 241 6.98 14.24 28.53
N ASP A 242 7.67 13.82 29.60
CA ASP A 242 7.65 14.51 30.91
C ASP A 242 8.22 15.94 30.80
N LEU A 243 9.32 16.14 30.06
CA LEU A 243 9.89 17.47 29.82
C LEU A 243 8.94 18.39 29.03
N ILE A 244 8.28 17.83 28.01
CA ILE A 244 7.32 18.56 27.17
C ILE A 244 6.09 18.96 27.99
N ARG A 245 5.53 18.04 28.79
CA ARG A 245 4.38 18.31 29.67
C ARG A 245 4.66 19.31 30.78
N ARG A 246 5.92 19.39 31.22
CA ARG A 246 6.40 20.41 32.17
C ARG A 246 6.76 21.74 31.51
N GLU A 247 6.48 21.89 30.22
CA GLU A 247 6.77 23.09 29.43
C GLU A 247 8.26 23.46 29.42
N GLN A 248 9.16 22.49 29.63
CA GLN A 248 10.60 22.75 29.64
C GLN A 248 11.18 22.81 28.22
N LEU A 249 10.52 22.15 27.25
CA LEU A 249 10.88 22.13 25.83
C LEU A 249 9.92 22.98 24.98
N VAL A 250 9.48 24.12 25.49
CA VAL A 250 8.72 25.10 24.69
C VAL A 250 9.67 25.69 23.64
N SER A 251 9.19 25.78 22.40
CA SER A 251 9.96 26.37 21.31
C SER A 251 10.17 27.86 21.56
N GLU A 252 11.40 28.32 21.37
CA GLU A 252 11.74 29.76 21.42
C GLU A 252 11.55 30.44 20.05
N ASP A 253 11.16 29.66 19.03
CA ASP A 253 10.89 30.12 17.67
C ASP A 253 9.42 30.54 17.52
N THR A 254 9.14 31.54 16.68
CA THR A 254 7.76 31.98 16.40
C THR A 254 6.94 30.91 15.68
N ASP A 255 7.62 30.03 14.94
CA ASP A 255 7.00 28.97 14.15
C ASP A 255 6.84 27.64 14.92
N GLY A 256 7.29 27.58 16.17
CA GLY A 256 7.25 26.37 17.00
C GLY A 256 8.30 25.31 16.62
N TRP A 257 8.07 24.06 17.05
CA TRP A 257 8.93 22.93 16.70
C TRP A 257 8.70 22.46 15.27
N MET A 258 9.36 23.15 14.33
CA MET A 258 9.31 22.82 12.91
C MET A 258 10.26 21.65 12.57
N ILE A 259 9.68 20.55 12.10
CA ILE A 259 10.40 19.35 11.67
C ILE A 259 10.27 19.18 10.15
N GLU A 260 11.37 18.84 9.48
CA GLU A 260 11.39 18.49 8.05
C GLU A 260 11.56 16.97 7.85
N LYS A 261 10.65 16.33 7.12
CA LYS A 261 10.72 14.90 6.77
C LYS A 261 10.37 14.63 5.30
N ASP A 262 11.00 13.63 4.70
CA ASP A 262 10.72 13.14 3.35
C ASP A 262 9.66 12.04 3.37
N LEU A 263 8.56 12.24 2.64
CA LEU A 263 7.43 11.30 2.58
C LEU A 263 7.83 9.87 2.19
N ILE A 264 8.83 9.72 1.32
CA ILE A 264 9.21 8.41 0.76
C ILE A 264 10.37 7.80 1.54
N LYS A 265 11.35 8.60 1.96
CA LYS A 265 12.53 8.07 2.67
C LYS A 265 12.29 7.88 4.15
N ASP A 266 11.57 8.80 4.78
CA ASP A 266 11.49 8.86 6.23
C ASP A 266 10.16 8.31 6.76
N LEU A 267 9.07 8.41 5.99
CA LEU A 267 7.73 7.98 6.43
C LEU A 267 7.25 6.66 5.80
N ALA A 268 7.79 6.25 4.65
CA ALA A 268 7.37 5.01 3.99
C ALA A 268 8.03 3.78 4.64
N GLY A 269 7.44 3.31 5.74
CA GLY A 269 7.86 2.07 6.40
C GLY A 269 7.69 0.87 5.46
N GLN A 270 8.77 0.11 5.23
CA GLN A 270 8.77 -1.08 4.37
C GLN A 270 8.28 -0.83 2.93
N GLY A 271 8.41 0.40 2.43
CA GLY A 271 7.97 0.77 1.08
C GLY A 271 6.49 1.10 0.94
N TYR A 272 5.73 1.09 2.05
CA TYR A 272 4.33 1.50 2.08
C TYR A 272 4.17 2.85 2.76
N LEU A 273 3.52 3.79 2.07
CA LEU A 273 3.08 5.05 2.66
C LEU A 273 1.62 4.87 3.11
N ARG A 274 1.37 5.01 4.42
CA ARG A 274 0.00 5.06 4.95
C ARG A 274 -0.47 6.50 4.94
N VAL A 275 -1.59 6.75 4.28
CA VAL A 275 -2.27 8.04 4.31
C VAL A 275 -3.66 7.82 4.89
N GLU A 276 -3.97 8.53 5.96
CA GLU A 276 -5.27 8.48 6.62
C GLU A 276 -6.02 9.77 6.27
N VAL A 277 -7.25 9.61 5.76
CA VAL A 277 -8.12 10.73 5.42
C VAL A 277 -9.33 10.63 6.34
N ALA A 278 -9.62 11.72 7.04
CA ALA A 278 -10.76 11.83 7.94
C ALA A 278 -11.61 13.03 7.54
N CYS A 279 -12.92 12.92 7.72
CA CYS A 279 -13.82 14.05 7.61
C CYS A 279 -13.65 14.96 8.83
N ILE A 280 -13.63 16.28 8.61
CA ILE A 280 -13.53 17.27 9.70
C ILE A 280 -14.80 17.29 10.55
N ASN A 281 -15.94 16.92 9.96
CA ASN A 281 -17.24 16.90 10.62
C ASN A 281 -17.96 15.56 10.35
N ASP A 282 -18.61 15.02 11.37
CA ASP A 282 -19.36 13.76 11.33
C ASP A 282 -20.55 13.77 10.35
N GLN A 283 -21.01 14.97 9.94
CA GLN A 283 -22.06 15.13 8.93
C GLN A 283 -21.54 15.06 7.48
N MET A 284 -20.23 14.96 7.27
CA MET A 284 -19.63 14.85 5.95
C MET A 284 -19.44 13.37 5.57
N TYR A 285 -19.81 13.02 4.34
CA TYR A 285 -19.55 11.70 3.79
C TYR A 285 -18.20 11.70 3.06
N LEU A 286 -17.39 10.66 3.29
CA LEU A 286 -16.14 10.46 2.56
C LEU A 286 -16.43 9.89 1.16
N GLY A 287 -16.55 10.78 0.18
CA GLY A 287 -16.73 10.43 -1.24
C GLY A 287 -15.41 10.18 -1.97
N MET A 288 -14.48 9.43 -1.37
CA MET A 288 -13.13 9.22 -1.91
C MET A 288 -12.90 7.74 -2.21
N ALA A 289 -12.53 7.44 -3.45
CA ALA A 289 -12.08 6.12 -3.86
C ALA A 289 -10.54 6.02 -3.73
N ARG A 290 -10.02 4.79 -3.61
CA ARG A 290 -8.56 4.54 -3.59
C ARG A 290 -7.78 5.20 -4.74
N PRO A 291 -8.26 5.26 -6.01
CA PRO A 291 -7.53 5.92 -7.08
C PRO A 291 -7.46 7.46 -6.98
N ASP A 292 -8.24 8.08 -6.09
CA ASP A 292 -8.26 9.54 -5.95
C ASP A 292 -7.00 10.08 -5.26
N LEU A 293 -6.30 9.23 -4.51
CA LEU A 293 -4.97 9.54 -3.96
C LEU A 293 -3.90 8.85 -4.80
N PHE A 294 -3.09 9.64 -5.51
CA PHE A 294 -1.98 9.09 -6.28
C PHE A 294 -0.72 9.93 -6.12
N VAL A 295 0.42 9.24 -6.15
CA VAL A 295 1.73 9.89 -6.18
C VAL A 295 2.02 10.27 -7.63
N ARG A 296 1.88 11.55 -7.94
CA ARG A 296 2.22 12.10 -9.25
C ARG A 296 3.75 12.21 -9.38
N LYS A 297 4.31 11.66 -10.46
CA LYS A 297 5.73 11.87 -10.83
C LYS A 297 5.94 13.32 -11.27
N ALA A 298 7.20 13.77 -11.31
CA ALA A 298 7.54 15.13 -11.75
C ALA A 298 6.95 15.43 -13.13
N ASP A 299 6.32 16.61 -13.25
CA ASP A 299 5.75 17.07 -14.51
C ASP A 299 6.87 17.25 -15.56
N GLN A 300 6.67 16.65 -16.73
CA GLN A 300 7.53 16.84 -17.90
C GLN A 300 6.84 17.79 -18.89
N PRO A 301 7.60 18.53 -19.70
CA PRO A 301 6.99 19.43 -20.68
C PRO A 301 6.19 18.62 -21.71
N PHE A 302 5.02 19.15 -22.10
CA PHE A 302 4.03 18.46 -22.96
C PHE A 302 4.63 17.84 -24.23
N TRP A 303 5.55 18.54 -24.90
CA TRP A 303 6.16 18.10 -26.15
C TRP A 303 6.92 16.76 -26.00
N VAL A 304 7.44 16.46 -24.81
CA VAL A 304 8.13 15.20 -24.52
C VAL A 304 7.15 14.04 -24.54
N GLY A 305 6.02 14.17 -23.85
CA GLY A 305 4.95 13.17 -23.85
C GLY A 305 4.34 13.00 -25.24
N TYR A 306 4.05 14.12 -25.91
CA TYR A 306 3.48 14.13 -27.26
C TYR A 306 4.37 13.43 -28.29
N TRP A 307 5.68 13.71 -28.29
CA TRP A 307 6.61 13.05 -29.22
C TRP A 307 6.70 11.55 -28.98
N LYS A 308 6.71 11.10 -27.72
CA LYS A 308 6.71 9.67 -27.38
C LYS A 308 5.43 8.96 -27.86
N ALA A 309 4.27 9.61 -27.71
CA ALA A 309 3.01 9.06 -28.22
C ALA A 309 2.98 9.01 -29.75
N MET A 310 3.43 10.08 -30.42
CA MET A 310 3.56 10.13 -31.87
C MET A 310 4.48 9.02 -32.39
N LEU A 311 5.63 8.80 -31.72
CA LEU A 311 6.56 7.73 -32.06
C LEU A 311 5.89 6.34 -31.91
N SER A 312 5.11 6.11 -30.86
CA SER A 312 4.40 4.85 -30.66
C SER A 312 3.40 4.57 -31.81
N ILE A 313 2.62 5.58 -32.21
CA ILE A 313 1.68 5.47 -33.34
C ILE A 313 2.43 5.28 -34.67
N LEU A 314 3.57 5.95 -34.86
CA LEU A 314 4.41 5.77 -36.04
C LEU A 314 4.93 4.33 -36.16
N LEU A 315 5.37 3.74 -35.06
CA LEU A 315 5.82 2.34 -35.02
C LEU A 315 4.69 1.37 -35.36
N MET A 316 3.46 1.65 -34.89
CA MET A 316 2.26 0.88 -35.26
C MET A 316 2.03 0.90 -36.77
N LEU A 317 2.06 2.10 -37.37
CA LEU A 317 1.85 2.27 -38.81
C LEU A 317 2.93 1.54 -39.62
N LEU A 318 4.20 1.67 -39.23
CA LEU A 318 5.31 0.98 -39.88
C LEU A 318 5.16 -0.54 -39.78
N LEU A 319 4.72 -1.08 -38.64
CA LEU A 319 4.50 -2.50 -38.47
C LEU A 319 3.41 -3.04 -39.42
N ILE A 320 2.29 -2.31 -39.55
CA ILE A 320 1.21 -2.66 -40.48
C ILE A 320 1.72 -2.69 -41.92
N ILE A 321 2.55 -1.70 -42.31
CA ILE A 321 3.16 -1.65 -43.65
C ILE A 321 4.06 -2.87 -43.88
N VAL A 322 4.93 -3.19 -42.92
CA VAL A 322 5.87 -4.34 -43.03
C VAL A 322 5.12 -5.66 -43.21
N LEU A 323 4.07 -5.89 -42.41
CA LEU A 323 3.24 -7.09 -42.53
C LEU A 323 2.54 -7.14 -43.88
N GLY A 324 1.97 -6.02 -44.34
CA GLY A 324 1.31 -5.96 -45.64
C GLY A 324 2.22 -6.20 -46.82
N VAL A 325 3.41 -5.60 -46.81
CA VAL A 325 4.41 -5.83 -47.85
C VAL A 325 4.85 -7.29 -47.85
N THR A 326 5.10 -7.89 -46.68
CA THR A 326 5.52 -9.29 -46.56
C THR A 326 4.49 -10.25 -47.17
N VAL A 327 3.21 -10.04 -46.86
CA VAL A 327 2.12 -10.86 -47.38
C VAL A 327 1.92 -10.64 -48.88
N SER A 328 2.10 -9.40 -49.37
CA SER A 328 2.04 -9.06 -50.79
C SER A 328 3.08 -9.79 -51.66
N CYS A 329 4.16 -10.32 -51.06
CA CYS A 329 5.12 -11.14 -51.78
C CYS A 329 4.54 -12.51 -52.22
N VAL A 330 3.49 -12.98 -51.55
CA VAL A 330 2.84 -14.28 -51.81
C VAL A 330 1.49 -14.10 -52.51
N VAL A 331 0.68 -13.13 -52.07
CA VAL A 331 -0.71 -12.96 -52.54
C VAL A 331 -0.93 -11.64 -53.27
N LYS A 332 -1.98 -11.59 -54.10
CA LYS A 332 -2.36 -10.38 -54.85
C LYS A 332 -2.92 -9.30 -53.92
N GLY A 333 -2.81 -8.04 -54.34
CA GLY A 333 -3.15 -6.84 -53.55
C GLY A 333 -4.45 -6.90 -52.74
N PRO A 334 -5.61 -7.28 -53.31
CA PRO A 334 -6.86 -7.34 -52.55
C PRO A 334 -6.83 -8.36 -51.40
N VAL A 335 -6.18 -9.50 -51.62
CA VAL A 335 -6.06 -10.56 -50.60
C VAL A 335 -5.09 -10.12 -49.50
N ALA A 336 -3.99 -9.46 -49.87
CA ALA A 336 -3.04 -8.91 -48.91
C ALA A 336 -3.70 -7.86 -48.00
N LEU A 337 -4.54 -7.00 -48.57
CA LEU A 337 -5.26 -5.96 -47.82
C LEU A 337 -6.28 -6.55 -46.84
N LEU A 338 -7.06 -7.56 -47.25
CA LEU A 338 -7.99 -8.23 -46.34
C LEU A 338 -7.25 -8.96 -45.21
N PHE A 339 -6.10 -9.56 -45.53
CA PHE A 339 -5.27 -10.24 -44.54
C PHE A 339 -4.70 -9.25 -43.51
N THR A 340 -4.11 -8.14 -43.95
CA THR A 340 -3.55 -7.12 -43.03
C THR A 340 -4.62 -6.47 -42.17
N LEU A 341 -5.79 -6.16 -42.74
CA LEU A 341 -6.90 -5.61 -41.99
C LEU A 341 -7.38 -6.58 -40.92
N THR A 342 -7.52 -7.87 -41.27
CA THR A 342 -7.93 -8.91 -40.31
C THR A 342 -6.90 -9.06 -39.19
N PHE A 343 -5.61 -9.10 -39.53
CA PHE A 343 -4.52 -9.18 -38.55
C PHE A 343 -4.48 -7.96 -37.64
N PHE A 344 -4.72 -6.77 -38.18
CA PHE A 344 -4.81 -5.55 -37.39
C PHE A 344 -6.00 -5.59 -36.41
N LEU A 345 -7.21 -5.92 -36.88
CA LEU A 345 -8.39 -5.99 -36.02
C LEU A 345 -8.23 -7.03 -34.91
N VAL A 346 -7.69 -8.21 -35.24
CA VAL A 346 -7.47 -9.27 -34.26
C VAL A 346 -6.37 -8.90 -33.27
N GLY A 347 -5.26 -8.33 -33.74
CA GLY A 347 -4.16 -7.88 -32.87
C GLY A 347 -4.51 -6.67 -32.01
N GLN A 348 -5.45 -5.82 -32.42
CA GLN A 348 -5.87 -4.63 -31.66
C GLN A 348 -6.90 -4.96 -30.58
N PHE A 349 -7.90 -5.80 -30.89
CA PHE A 349 -9.06 -6.00 -30.02
C PHE A 349 -9.09 -7.37 -29.32
N PHE A 350 -8.53 -8.41 -29.94
CA PHE A 350 -8.66 -9.79 -29.44
C PHE A 350 -7.38 -10.33 -28.79
N HIS A 351 -6.25 -9.63 -28.90
CA HIS A 351 -4.97 -10.10 -28.34
C HIS A 351 -4.98 -10.20 -26.81
N ASP A 352 -5.51 -9.19 -26.12
CA ASP A 352 -5.65 -9.20 -24.65
C ASP A 352 -6.58 -10.33 -24.18
N PHE A 353 -7.68 -10.57 -24.90
CA PHE A 353 -8.57 -11.70 -24.63
C PHE A 353 -7.86 -13.05 -24.79
N MET A 354 -7.07 -13.23 -25.86
CA MET A 354 -6.29 -14.46 -26.07
C MET A 354 -5.31 -14.71 -24.92
N ILE A 355 -4.57 -13.68 -24.48
CA ILE A 355 -3.61 -13.80 -23.37
C ILE A 355 -4.33 -14.10 -22.05
N ARG A 356 -5.43 -13.40 -21.74
CA ARG A 356 -6.18 -13.60 -20.48
C ARG A 356 -6.78 -15.00 -20.39
N LYS A 357 -7.27 -15.54 -21.51
CA LYS A 357 -7.75 -16.92 -21.60
C LYS A 357 -6.61 -17.91 -21.38
N LEU A 358 -5.47 -17.73 -22.05
CA LEU A 358 -4.30 -18.59 -21.88
C LEU A 358 -3.69 -18.52 -20.47
N ALA A 359 -3.81 -17.37 -19.79
CA ALA A 359 -3.33 -17.16 -18.42
C ALA A 359 -4.27 -17.74 -17.35
N GLY A 360 -5.45 -18.26 -17.72
CA GLY A 360 -6.43 -18.83 -16.78
C GLY A 360 -7.09 -17.80 -15.85
N VAL A 361 -6.97 -16.51 -16.18
CA VAL A 361 -7.59 -15.41 -15.41
C VAL A 361 -9.09 -15.39 -15.65
N GLU A 362 -9.51 -15.65 -16.89
CA GLU A 362 -10.90 -15.94 -17.20
C GLU A 362 -11.19 -17.41 -16.91
N LYS A 363 -11.90 -17.67 -15.80
CA LYS A 363 -12.47 -18.99 -15.50
C LYS A 363 -13.64 -19.26 -16.44
N GLY A 364 -13.32 -19.61 -17.68
CA GLY A 364 -14.25 -20.13 -18.66
C GLY A 364 -13.98 -21.59 -18.93
N ALA A 365 -15.05 -22.37 -19.05
CA ALA A 365 -15.03 -23.66 -19.74
C ALA A 365 -14.30 -23.56 -21.08
N GLY A 366 -13.59 -24.60 -21.52
CA GLY A 366 -12.90 -24.63 -22.81
C GLY A 366 -13.80 -24.22 -23.99
N THR A 367 -13.23 -23.90 -25.16
CA THR A 367 -14.02 -23.35 -26.30
C THR A 367 -15.18 -24.27 -26.73
N VAL A 368 -14.92 -25.58 -26.79
CA VAL A 368 -15.89 -26.63 -27.10
C VAL A 368 -16.81 -26.88 -25.91
N GLU A 369 -16.27 -26.91 -24.70
CA GLU A 369 -17.06 -27.00 -23.46
C GLU A 369 -18.09 -25.87 -23.34
N SER A 370 -17.68 -24.62 -23.61
CA SER A 370 -18.56 -23.44 -23.62
C SER A 370 -19.64 -23.54 -24.71
N ALA A 371 -19.31 -24.04 -25.90
CA ALA A 371 -20.29 -24.24 -26.96
C ALA A 371 -21.34 -25.30 -26.58
N ILE A 372 -20.91 -26.39 -25.92
CA ILE A 372 -21.81 -27.44 -25.41
C ILE A 372 -22.68 -26.89 -24.27
N LEU A 373 -22.12 -26.11 -23.35
CA LEU A 373 -22.86 -25.48 -22.26
C LEU A 373 -23.91 -24.49 -22.77
N ILE A 374 -23.59 -23.70 -23.79
CA ILE A 374 -24.54 -22.80 -24.45
C ILE A 374 -25.67 -23.61 -25.09
N ALA A 375 -25.34 -24.69 -25.82
CA ALA A 375 -26.36 -25.57 -26.42
C ALA A 375 -27.24 -26.27 -25.36
N GLN A 376 -26.68 -26.56 -24.18
CA GLN A 376 -27.38 -27.14 -23.03
C GLN A 376 -28.08 -26.08 -22.14
N HIS A 377 -27.94 -24.79 -22.44
CA HIS A 377 -28.39 -23.67 -21.59
C HIS A 377 -27.95 -23.80 -20.12
N ARG A 378 -26.70 -24.22 -19.87
CA ARG A 378 -26.14 -24.40 -18.52
C ARG A 378 -25.09 -23.36 -18.19
N ASN A 379 -25.00 -23.02 -16.90
CA ASN A 379 -23.96 -22.13 -16.37
C ASN A 379 -22.61 -22.87 -16.31
N PRO A 380 -21.50 -22.27 -16.75
CA PRO A 380 -20.14 -22.80 -16.60
C PRO A 380 -19.77 -23.36 -15.22
N GLU A 381 -20.34 -22.83 -14.14
CA GLU A 381 -20.06 -23.33 -12.77
C GLU A 381 -20.70 -24.68 -12.45
N VAL A 382 -21.74 -25.09 -13.20
CA VAL A 382 -22.50 -26.32 -12.97
C VAL A 382 -21.88 -27.53 -13.71
N GLY A 383 -21.03 -27.26 -14.71
CA GLY A 383 -20.42 -28.29 -15.55
C GLY A 383 -21.38 -28.88 -16.59
N MET A 384 -20.82 -29.67 -17.52
CA MET A 384 -21.58 -30.30 -18.61
C MET A 384 -22.28 -31.60 -18.15
N ASP A 385 -23.46 -31.88 -18.72
CA ASP A 385 -24.16 -33.18 -18.52
C ASP A 385 -23.69 -34.19 -19.57
N VAL A 386 -22.51 -34.79 -19.38
CA VAL A 386 -21.95 -35.75 -20.33
C VAL A 386 -21.23 -36.88 -19.60
N SER A 387 -21.21 -38.06 -20.24
CA SER A 387 -20.42 -39.20 -19.76
C SER A 387 -18.95 -38.80 -19.56
N GLU A 388 -18.29 -39.42 -18.59
CA GLU A 388 -16.88 -39.15 -18.25
C GLU A 388 -15.94 -39.30 -19.46
N THR A 389 -16.27 -40.22 -20.38
CA THR A 389 -15.55 -40.43 -21.63
C THR A 389 -15.72 -39.26 -22.60
N ALA A 390 -16.93 -38.73 -22.76
CA ALA A 390 -17.19 -37.56 -23.59
C ALA A 390 -16.54 -36.30 -23.00
N MET A 391 -16.54 -36.16 -21.67
CA MET A 391 -15.87 -35.05 -20.98
C MET A 391 -14.36 -35.06 -21.23
N ASN A 392 -13.71 -36.23 -21.23
CA ASN A 392 -12.29 -36.34 -21.56
C ASN A 392 -11.99 -36.00 -23.02
N VAL A 393 -12.86 -36.39 -23.96
CA VAL A 393 -12.70 -36.02 -25.38
C VAL A 393 -12.83 -34.50 -25.57
N VAL A 394 -13.80 -33.87 -24.92
CA VAL A 394 -13.99 -32.40 -24.97
C VAL A 394 -12.77 -31.68 -24.40
N ARG A 395 -12.25 -32.13 -23.24
CA ARG A 395 -11.03 -31.55 -22.65
C ARG A 395 -9.81 -31.66 -23.55
N VAL A 396 -9.63 -32.80 -24.24
CA VAL A 396 -8.52 -32.98 -25.19
C VAL A 396 -8.69 -32.08 -26.42
N ALA A 397 -9.92 -31.94 -26.93
CA ALA A 397 -10.21 -31.03 -28.03
C ALA A 397 -9.95 -29.57 -27.65
N ASP A 398 -10.33 -29.17 -26.43
CA ASP A 398 -10.07 -27.84 -25.90
C ASP A 398 -8.58 -27.56 -25.70
N GLN A 399 -7.82 -28.51 -25.17
CA GLN A 399 -6.36 -28.40 -25.11
C GLN A 399 -5.72 -28.25 -26.51
N GLY A 400 -6.27 -28.93 -27.52
CA GLY A 400 -5.84 -28.76 -28.91
C GLY A 400 -6.11 -27.36 -29.44
N LEU A 401 -7.32 -26.83 -29.23
CA LEU A 401 -7.69 -25.47 -29.64
C LEU A 401 -6.91 -24.40 -28.89
N ASP A 402 -6.66 -24.58 -27.60
CA ASP A 402 -5.82 -23.68 -26.80
C ASP A 402 -4.37 -23.72 -27.30
N GLY A 403 -3.89 -24.89 -27.74
CA GLY A 403 -2.59 -25.03 -28.41
C GLY A 403 -2.51 -24.21 -29.69
N VAL A 404 -3.54 -24.25 -30.54
CA VAL A 404 -3.63 -23.43 -31.76
C VAL A 404 -3.71 -21.94 -31.41
N LEU A 405 -4.51 -21.58 -30.41
CA LEU A 405 -4.65 -20.20 -29.95
C LEU A 405 -3.32 -19.64 -29.44
N ARG A 406 -2.53 -20.46 -28.74
CA ARG A 406 -1.18 -20.11 -28.26
C ARG A 406 -0.19 -19.87 -29.40
N VAL A 407 -0.23 -20.68 -30.45
CA VAL A 407 0.60 -20.43 -31.64
C VAL A 407 0.15 -19.14 -32.33
N PHE A 408 -1.15 -18.94 -32.45
CA PHE A 408 -1.71 -17.76 -33.08
C PHE A 408 -1.40 -16.47 -32.30
N SER A 409 -1.43 -16.50 -30.97
CA SER A 409 -1.03 -15.37 -30.11
C SER A 409 0.45 -15.02 -30.23
N MET A 410 1.32 -15.97 -30.63
CA MET A 410 2.73 -15.69 -30.91
C MET A 410 2.97 -15.10 -32.30
N ILE A 411 2.09 -15.39 -33.26
CA ILE A 411 2.19 -14.93 -34.66
C ILE A 411 1.55 -13.56 -34.86
N VAL A 412 0.44 -13.28 -34.18
CA VAL A 412 -0.26 -12.01 -34.30
C VAL A 412 0.37 -10.98 -33.38
N PRO A 413 0.87 -9.84 -33.90
CA PRO A 413 1.39 -8.78 -33.07
C PRO A 413 0.29 -8.14 -32.23
N ASP A 414 0.63 -7.80 -30.99
CA ASP A 414 -0.21 -6.99 -30.12
C ASP A 414 -0.15 -5.52 -30.56
N PHE A 415 -1.19 -5.06 -31.25
CA PHE A 415 -1.28 -3.66 -31.68
C PHE A 415 -1.75 -2.73 -30.56
N ALA A 416 -2.41 -3.27 -29.52
CA ALA A 416 -2.90 -2.47 -28.39
C ALA A 416 -1.75 -1.82 -27.61
N VAL A 417 -0.55 -2.43 -27.62
CA VAL A 417 0.67 -1.83 -27.04
C VAL A 417 0.94 -0.43 -27.57
N PHE A 418 0.75 -0.19 -28.86
CA PHE A 418 1.08 1.09 -29.47
C PHE A 418 0.10 2.20 -29.12
N GLY A 419 -1.17 1.84 -28.86
CA GLY A 419 -2.24 2.78 -28.47
C GLY A 419 -2.14 3.23 -27.01
N ARG A 420 -1.45 2.49 -26.14
CA ARG A 420 -1.32 2.85 -24.71
C ARG A 420 -0.71 4.25 -24.51
N ALA A 421 0.20 4.68 -25.38
CA ALA A 421 0.87 5.97 -25.24
C ALA A 421 -0.06 7.18 -25.43
N SER A 422 -1.11 7.08 -26.26
CA SER A 422 -2.06 8.19 -26.45
C SER A 422 -2.90 8.43 -25.20
N MET A 423 -3.30 7.36 -24.51
CA MET A 423 -4.09 7.45 -23.27
C MET A 423 -3.38 8.25 -22.17
N TYR A 424 -2.04 8.20 -22.09
CA TYR A 424 -1.29 9.02 -21.12
C TYR A 424 -1.35 10.50 -21.49
N VAL A 425 -1.18 10.84 -22.76
CA VAL A 425 -1.21 12.22 -23.24
C VAL A 425 -2.61 12.82 -23.13
N GLU A 426 -3.65 12.04 -23.43
CA GLU A 426 -5.07 12.43 -23.25
C GLU A 426 -5.37 12.78 -21.79
N ASN A 427 -4.82 12.01 -20.84
CA ASN A 427 -4.95 12.24 -19.41
C ASN A 427 -3.92 13.25 -18.84
N ARG A 428 -3.21 13.99 -19.71
CA ARG A 428 -2.19 15.00 -19.34
C ARG A 428 -1.01 14.42 -18.53
N PHE A 429 -0.72 13.13 -18.68
CA PHE A 429 0.43 12.46 -18.08
C PHE A 429 1.59 12.29 -19.09
N ASP A 430 2.82 12.29 -18.59
CA ASP A 430 3.98 11.91 -19.40
C ASP A 430 3.93 10.42 -19.73
N VAL A 431 4.35 10.06 -20.94
CA VAL A 431 4.43 8.67 -21.39
C VAL A 431 5.66 8.00 -20.74
N PRO A 432 5.47 6.94 -19.91
CA PRO A 432 6.58 6.23 -19.31
C PRO A 432 7.43 5.51 -20.37
N PHE A 433 8.73 5.77 -20.37
CA PHE A 433 9.64 5.16 -21.36
C PHE A 433 9.69 3.63 -21.22
N ARG A 434 9.87 3.11 -20.00
CA ARG A 434 10.06 1.67 -19.75
C ARG A 434 8.78 0.85 -19.89
N ASP A 435 7.65 1.42 -19.46
CA ASP A 435 6.39 0.66 -19.32
C ASP A 435 5.54 0.71 -20.59
N VAL A 436 5.75 1.73 -21.43
CA VAL A 436 4.94 1.97 -22.63
C VAL A 436 5.80 2.00 -23.89
N LEU A 437 6.77 2.92 -23.98
CA LEU A 437 7.50 3.13 -25.23
C LEU A 437 8.44 1.97 -25.59
N LEU A 438 9.18 1.45 -24.61
CA LEU A 438 10.10 0.34 -24.80
C LEU A 438 9.39 -0.93 -25.31
N PRO A 439 8.25 -1.37 -24.73
CA PRO A 439 7.43 -2.42 -25.31
C PRO A 439 7.05 -2.18 -26.77
N SER A 440 6.58 -0.98 -27.13
CA SER A 440 6.25 -0.65 -28.53
C SER A 440 7.45 -0.85 -29.47
N VAL A 441 8.64 -0.40 -29.06
CA VAL A 441 9.88 -0.57 -29.83
C VAL A 441 10.25 -2.04 -29.95
N VAL A 442 10.18 -2.80 -28.86
CA VAL A 442 10.52 -4.22 -28.83
C VAL A 442 9.57 -5.04 -29.69
N VAL A 443 8.26 -4.79 -29.63
CA VAL A 443 7.26 -5.44 -30.49
C VAL A 443 7.54 -5.11 -31.95
N PHE A 444 7.78 -3.84 -32.29
CA PHE A 444 8.10 -3.45 -33.65
C PHE A 444 9.30 -4.21 -34.21
N PHE A 445 10.45 -4.19 -33.52
CA PHE A 445 11.65 -4.90 -33.99
C PHE A 445 11.51 -6.42 -33.95
N GLY A 446 10.77 -6.95 -32.97
CA GLY A 446 10.49 -8.37 -32.82
C GLY A 446 9.75 -8.95 -34.03
N PHE A 447 8.87 -8.17 -34.65
CA PHE A 447 8.16 -8.57 -35.88
C PHE A 447 8.85 -8.11 -37.17
N LEU A 448 9.55 -6.98 -37.15
CA LEU A 448 10.28 -6.46 -38.31
C LEU A 448 11.33 -7.46 -38.82
N ILE A 449 12.15 -7.99 -37.91
CA ILE A 449 13.29 -8.86 -38.28
C ILE A 449 12.80 -10.15 -38.98
N PRO A 450 11.87 -10.94 -38.40
CA PRO A 450 11.34 -12.13 -39.08
C PRO A 450 10.63 -11.80 -40.39
N CYS A 451 9.85 -10.71 -40.44
CA CYS A 451 9.14 -10.33 -41.67
C CYS A 451 10.09 -10.03 -42.83
N ILE A 452 11.19 -9.30 -42.57
CA ILE A 452 12.21 -9.03 -43.59
C ILE A 452 12.87 -10.33 -44.08
N LEU A 453 13.21 -11.25 -43.16
CA LEU A 453 13.81 -12.54 -43.52
C LEU A 453 12.86 -13.40 -44.37
N ILE A 454 11.58 -13.47 -43.97
CA ILE A 454 10.54 -14.22 -44.68
C ILE A 454 10.29 -13.60 -46.05
N ALA A 455 10.09 -12.28 -46.13
CA ALA A 455 9.88 -11.57 -47.39
C ALA A 455 11.07 -11.77 -48.35
N GLY A 456 12.31 -11.65 -47.85
CA GLY A 456 13.52 -11.90 -48.64
C GLY A 456 13.61 -13.33 -49.17
N ALA A 457 13.28 -14.33 -48.34
CA ALA A 457 13.24 -15.72 -48.77
C ALA A 457 12.15 -15.98 -49.83
N LEU A 458 10.95 -15.44 -49.61
CA LEU A 458 9.82 -15.59 -50.54
C LEU A 458 10.12 -14.97 -51.90
N LEU A 459 10.72 -13.78 -51.94
CA LEU A 459 11.14 -13.14 -53.19
C LEU A 459 12.18 -14.00 -53.92
N LYS A 460 13.16 -14.54 -53.20
CA LYS A 460 14.19 -15.43 -53.78
C LYS A 460 13.60 -16.72 -54.35
N PHE A 461 12.65 -17.35 -53.66
CA PHE A 461 11.99 -18.56 -54.17
C PHE A 461 11.13 -18.26 -55.40
N ARG A 462 10.47 -17.11 -55.44
CA ARG A 462 9.69 -16.68 -56.61
C ARG A 462 10.57 -16.46 -57.85
N GLU A 463 11.79 -15.95 -57.68
CA GLU A 463 12.75 -15.80 -58.77
C GLU A 463 13.29 -17.13 -59.30
N LEU A 464 13.31 -18.19 -58.48
CA LEU A 464 13.75 -19.52 -58.86
C LEU A 464 12.69 -20.33 -59.62
N GLU A 465 11.40 -20.10 -59.36
CA GLU A 465 10.30 -20.73 -60.12
C GLU A 465 10.03 -20.07 -61.48
N ALA A 466 10.48 -18.84 -61.68
CA ALA A 466 10.31 -18.09 -62.93
C ALA A 466 11.43 -18.34 -63.97
N LYS A 467 12.46 -19.12 -63.62
CA LYS A 467 13.53 -19.60 -64.51
C LYS A 467 13.32 -21.09 -64.78
#